data_AF-A0A532UKI6-F1
#
_entry.id   AF-A0A532UKI6-F1
#
_cell.length_a   1.000
_cell.length_b   1.000
_cell.length_c   1.000
_cell.angle_alpha   90.00
_cell.angle_beta   90.00
_cell.angle_gamma   90.00
#
_symmetry.space_group_name_H-M   'P 1'
#
loop_
_entity.id
_entity.type
_entity.pdbx_description
1 polymer ?
#
loop_
_entity_poly.entity_id
_entity_poly.type
_entity_poly.pdbx_seq_one_letter_code
_entity_poly.pdbx_strand_id
1 'polypeptide(L)'
;MDYIRINRIHEKDFDSIIEEAGGNRIKTNGSASNGYSADYRLNEAIIELKFIREEGLVKESRRRKVAEIFRGTQADRPVVVLDPKILSEKNLRKYYNLLGQPIQTAVKKAAKQVHETKLRIGTDSTRVLVILNDGYTALSMDEFREVVGKVVRNDTSKIDYAIAGGVYYYSDRFDTYSFARFDLIAVNVDKPFPSYNGLLDTWNRWFEKHMKSVIVGQENAHDDRFPVIDLNFEIDGIVYVKPCPPMGKPSSFWPSGRRPRENTTGIDACPPVATCFPKLSKTNWCMFKEAMPNESKLQDDYASWLRWAKEQEQKGGNKFQPFVGIDIEYEDCISCYRQEGEKLSFSNLCCVASEIFNIKIRSIIDGAINKLESSIVLPTYIFLLTEEIGKDKAFDISSIYYFNETPGFERDDIIVANERLFFEYALALASAYAVSMDLEAVVYEKNERYAWM
;
A
#
# COMPACT_ATOMS: atom_id res chain seq x y z
N MET A 1 2.23 18.37 6.45
CA MET A 1 1.81 18.10 7.84
C MET A 1 2.37 16.75 8.21
N ASP A 2 3.13 16.69 9.30
CA ASP A 2 3.69 15.44 9.79
C ASP A 2 2.65 14.67 10.60
N TYR A 3 2.81 13.36 10.69
CA TYR A 3 1.94 12.55 11.54
C TYR A 3 2.14 12.92 13.01
N ILE A 4 1.04 13.02 13.77
CA ILE A 4 1.10 12.95 15.23
C ILE A 4 1.69 11.59 15.60
N ARG A 5 2.62 11.58 16.55
CA ARG A 5 3.28 10.37 17.06
C ARG A 5 2.78 10.09 18.47
N ILE A 6 2.76 8.81 18.85
CA ILE A 6 2.45 8.38 20.21
C ILE A 6 3.66 7.71 20.85
N ASN A 7 3.76 7.78 22.18
CA ASN A 7 4.78 7.04 22.92
C ASN A 7 4.43 5.55 22.94
N ARG A 8 5.47 4.70 22.98
CA ARG A 8 5.30 3.27 23.22
C ARG A 8 4.79 3.02 24.64
N ILE A 9 4.15 1.87 24.85
CA ILE A 9 3.75 1.44 26.18
C ILE A 9 4.99 0.87 26.90
N HIS A 10 5.27 1.38 28.09
CA HIS A 10 6.38 0.96 28.93
C HIS A 10 5.87 0.14 30.13
N GLU A 11 6.77 -0.62 30.76
CA GLU A 11 6.45 -1.34 31.99
C GLU A 11 5.96 -0.41 33.10
N LYS A 12 6.52 0.81 33.20
CA LYS A 12 6.10 1.80 34.21
C LYS A 12 4.64 2.26 34.03
N ASP A 13 4.17 2.31 32.79
CA ASP A 13 2.77 2.63 32.50
C ASP A 13 1.89 1.51 33.06
N PHE A 14 2.28 0.26 32.81
CA PHE A 14 1.55 -0.91 33.30
C PHE A 14 1.67 -1.11 34.81
N ASP A 15 2.80 -0.74 35.42
CA ASP A 15 2.97 -0.69 36.88
C ASP A 15 1.88 0.21 37.50
N SER A 16 1.66 1.40 36.91
CA SER A 16 0.63 2.35 37.37
C SER A 16 -0.79 1.78 37.20
N ILE A 17 -1.06 1.09 36.10
CA ILE A 17 -2.36 0.45 35.83
C ILE A 17 -2.66 -0.65 36.85
N ILE A 18 -1.64 -1.43 37.22
CA ILE A 18 -1.76 -2.51 38.21
C ILE A 18 -1.96 -1.94 39.61
N GLU A 19 -1.21 -0.91 40.00
CA GLU A 19 -1.36 -0.25 41.30
C GLU A 19 -2.75 0.37 41.46
N GLU A 20 -3.25 1.04 40.41
CA GLU A 20 -4.58 1.64 40.41
C GLU A 20 -5.72 0.59 40.43
N ALA A 21 -5.42 -0.64 39.99
CA ALA A 21 -6.32 -1.80 40.13
C ALA A 21 -6.24 -2.46 41.51
N GLY A 22 -5.40 -1.95 42.42
CA GLY A 22 -5.17 -2.52 43.76
C GLY A 22 -4.15 -3.66 43.80
N GLY A 23 -3.42 -3.87 42.71
CA GLY A 23 -2.33 -4.85 42.63
C GLY A 23 -0.96 -4.24 42.96
N ASN A 24 0.09 -5.04 42.80
CA ASN A 24 1.45 -4.60 42.98
C ASN A 24 2.45 -5.40 42.15
N ARG A 25 3.61 -4.82 41.86
CA ARG A 25 4.76 -5.54 41.27
C ARG A 25 5.30 -6.58 42.26
N ILE A 26 5.61 -7.79 41.78
CA ILE A 26 6.21 -8.85 42.60
C ILE A 26 7.70 -8.54 42.77
N LYS A 27 8.12 -8.32 44.02
CA LYS A 27 9.54 -8.11 44.33
C LYS A 27 10.31 -9.43 44.18
N THR A 28 11.25 -9.49 43.25
CA THR A 28 12.26 -10.56 43.21
C THR A 28 13.28 -10.33 44.32
N ASN A 29 13.09 -10.96 45.49
CA ASN A 29 14.15 -11.03 46.49
C ASN A 29 15.37 -11.75 45.87
N GLY A 30 16.57 -11.21 46.07
CA GLY A 30 17.83 -11.62 45.42
C GLY A 30 18.32 -13.06 45.68
N SER A 31 17.46 -13.95 46.18
CA SER A 31 17.72 -15.39 46.38
C SER A 31 16.94 -16.27 45.40
N ALA A 32 16.48 -15.73 44.27
CA ALA A 32 15.89 -16.55 43.21
C ALA A 32 16.98 -17.35 42.50
N SER A 33 17.08 -18.64 42.77
CA SER A 33 17.70 -19.59 41.85
C SER A 33 16.96 -19.49 40.50
N ASN A 34 17.59 -18.79 39.53
CA ASN A 34 17.24 -18.67 38.11
C ASN A 34 16.40 -17.47 37.61
N GLY A 35 16.02 -16.49 38.43
CA GLY A 35 15.53 -15.19 37.92
C GLY A 35 14.20 -15.17 37.13
N TYR A 36 13.44 -16.28 37.08
CA TYR A 36 12.13 -16.32 36.44
C TYR A 36 11.02 -16.02 37.47
N SER A 37 10.37 -14.87 37.33
CA SER A 37 9.22 -14.47 38.12
C SER A 37 8.18 -13.85 37.19
N ALA A 38 6.91 -14.01 37.55
CA ALA A 38 5.83 -13.17 37.06
C ALA A 38 6.06 -11.74 37.55
N ASP A 39 5.59 -10.78 36.78
CA ASP A 39 5.80 -9.36 37.03
C ASP A 39 4.88 -8.83 38.15
N TYR A 40 3.61 -9.25 38.16
CA TYR A 40 2.58 -8.62 39.00
C TYR A 40 1.75 -9.61 39.79
N ARG A 41 1.21 -9.12 40.90
CA ARG A 41 0.14 -9.75 41.67
C ARG A 41 -1.07 -8.82 41.69
N LEU A 42 -2.24 -9.38 41.40
CA LEU A 42 -3.52 -8.68 41.48
C LEU A 42 -4.54 -9.63 42.11
N ASN A 43 -4.85 -9.44 43.39
CA ASN A 43 -5.78 -10.29 44.15
C ASN A 43 -5.46 -11.79 44.00
N GLU A 44 -6.31 -12.54 43.29
CA GLU A 44 -6.19 -13.96 42.98
C GLU A 44 -5.15 -14.29 41.91
N ALA A 45 -4.76 -13.31 41.09
CA ALA A 45 -3.98 -13.50 39.89
C ALA A 45 -2.49 -13.19 40.09
N ILE A 46 -1.67 -13.98 39.42
CA ILE A 46 -0.29 -13.63 39.07
C ILE A 46 -0.24 -13.36 37.58
N ILE A 47 0.32 -12.21 37.21
CA ILE A 47 0.26 -11.69 35.86
C ILE A 47 1.69 -11.53 35.34
N GLU A 48 1.94 -12.09 34.16
CA GLU A 48 3.13 -11.80 33.36
C GLU A 48 2.77 -10.84 32.23
N LEU A 49 3.58 -9.81 32.04
CA LEU A 49 3.42 -8.84 30.95
C LEU A 49 4.41 -9.15 29.82
N LYS A 50 3.92 -9.15 28.58
CA LYS A 50 4.76 -9.26 27.37
C LYS A 50 4.39 -8.20 26.36
N PHE A 51 5.39 -7.46 25.89
CA PHE A 51 5.25 -6.58 24.73
C PHE A 51 5.70 -7.29 23.46
N ILE A 52 4.88 -7.20 22.41
CA ILE A 52 5.25 -7.60 21.06
C ILE A 52 5.57 -6.33 20.27
N ARG A 53 6.86 -5.99 20.21
CA ARG A 53 7.37 -4.75 19.59
C ARG A 53 8.01 -4.95 18.23
N GLU A 54 8.60 -6.12 17.99
CA GLU A 54 9.28 -6.43 16.73
C GLU A 54 8.23 -6.74 15.66
N GLU A 55 8.21 -5.95 14.59
CA GLU A 55 7.34 -6.19 13.44
C GLU A 55 7.62 -7.57 12.82
N GLY A 56 6.56 -8.32 12.53
CA GLY A 56 6.63 -9.68 12.03
C GLY A 56 7.39 -9.80 10.72
N LEU A 57 7.33 -8.80 9.86
CA LEU A 57 7.93 -8.88 8.53
C LEU A 57 9.32 -8.25 8.44
N VAL A 58 9.98 -7.95 9.57
CA VAL A 58 11.39 -7.48 9.57
C VAL A 58 12.34 -8.57 9.07
N LYS A 59 12.16 -9.81 9.54
CA LYS A 59 13.06 -10.92 9.23
C LYS A 59 12.91 -11.38 7.77
N GLU A 60 13.99 -11.30 7.00
CA GLU A 60 14.02 -11.72 5.59
C GLU A 60 13.55 -13.16 5.39
N SER A 61 13.97 -14.08 6.26
CA SER A 61 13.55 -15.49 6.19
C SER A 61 12.03 -15.67 6.34
N ARG A 62 11.36 -14.78 7.10
CA ARG A 62 9.89 -14.78 7.20
C ARG A 62 9.27 -14.13 5.96
N ARG A 63 9.83 -13.02 5.48
CA ARG A 63 9.41 -12.35 4.22
C ARG A 63 9.41 -13.30 3.04
N ARG A 64 10.49 -14.08 2.83
CA ARG A 64 10.59 -15.09 1.75
C ARG A 64 9.49 -16.14 1.83
N LYS A 65 9.20 -16.67 3.02
CA LYS A 65 8.13 -17.67 3.21
C LYS A 65 6.74 -17.09 2.99
N VAL A 66 6.51 -15.85 3.40
CA VAL A 66 5.25 -15.14 3.13
C VAL A 66 5.12 -14.89 1.63
N ALA A 67 6.16 -14.41 0.96
CA ALA A 67 6.19 -14.22 -0.48
C ALA A 67 5.84 -15.51 -1.24
N GLU A 68 6.46 -16.65 -0.90
CA GLU A 68 6.17 -17.95 -1.50
C GLU A 68 4.68 -18.31 -1.41
N ILE A 69 4.04 -18.06 -0.26
CA ILE A 69 2.60 -18.33 -0.06
C ILE A 69 1.74 -17.50 -1.02
N PHE A 70 2.05 -16.20 -1.16
CA PHE A 70 1.23 -15.29 -1.95
C PHE A 70 1.53 -15.33 -3.46
N ARG A 71 2.76 -15.63 -3.87
CA ARG A 71 3.11 -15.75 -5.30
C ARG A 71 2.33 -16.82 -6.01
N GLY A 72 2.06 -17.94 -5.35
CA GLY A 72 1.22 -18.99 -5.93
C GLY A 72 -0.23 -18.57 -6.21
N THR A 73 -0.70 -17.47 -5.62
CA THR A 73 -2.08 -16.96 -5.79
C THR A 73 -2.15 -15.75 -6.73
N GLN A 74 -1.04 -15.01 -6.85
CA GLN A 74 -0.91 -13.77 -7.63
C GLN A 74 0.31 -13.87 -8.56
N ALA A 75 0.23 -14.78 -9.52
CA ALA A 75 1.28 -14.98 -10.52
C ALA A 75 1.46 -13.75 -11.41
N ASP A 76 2.68 -13.51 -11.89
CA ASP A 76 3.02 -12.51 -12.91
C ASP A 76 2.69 -11.04 -12.58
N ARG A 77 2.38 -10.74 -11.32
CA ARG A 77 2.18 -9.35 -10.85
C ARG A 77 3.50 -8.75 -10.33
N PRO A 78 3.83 -7.49 -10.65
CA PRO A 78 4.99 -6.81 -10.07
C PRO A 78 4.73 -6.36 -8.63
N VAL A 79 3.45 -6.23 -8.24
CA VAL A 79 3.01 -5.93 -6.87
C VAL A 79 2.03 -7.00 -6.41
N VAL A 80 2.32 -7.60 -5.27
CA VAL A 80 1.55 -8.69 -4.65
C VAL A 80 0.93 -8.19 -3.36
N VAL A 81 -0.40 -8.24 -3.29
CA VAL A 81 -1.14 -7.81 -2.10
C VAL A 81 -1.22 -8.95 -1.08
N LEU A 82 -0.75 -8.70 0.15
CA LEU A 82 -0.73 -9.64 1.27
C LEU A 82 -2.09 -9.67 1.99
N ASP A 83 -3.16 -9.99 1.25
CA ASP A 83 -4.52 -10.16 1.79
C ASP A 83 -4.79 -11.63 2.18
N PRO A 84 -4.90 -11.97 3.47
CA PRO A 84 -5.14 -13.36 3.87
C PRO A 84 -6.44 -13.95 3.31
N LYS A 85 -7.43 -13.12 2.95
CA LYS A 85 -8.74 -13.58 2.47
C LYS A 85 -8.71 -14.25 1.10
N ILE A 86 -7.65 -14.01 0.30
CA ILE A 86 -7.49 -14.67 -1.01
C ILE A 86 -6.79 -16.03 -0.92
N LEU A 87 -6.28 -16.41 0.26
CA LEU A 87 -5.56 -17.67 0.43
C LEU A 87 -6.50 -18.86 0.60
N SER A 88 -6.10 -20.01 0.07
CA SER A 88 -6.71 -21.29 0.44
C SER A 88 -6.54 -21.56 1.93
N GLU A 89 -7.41 -22.36 2.53
CA GLU A 89 -7.37 -22.66 3.97
C GLU A 89 -6.00 -23.22 4.43
N LYS A 90 -5.37 -24.06 3.59
CA LYS A 90 -4.03 -24.61 3.83
C LYS A 90 -2.98 -23.50 3.90
N ASN A 91 -3.01 -22.56 2.97
CA ASN A 91 -2.06 -21.45 2.90
C ASN A 91 -2.32 -20.40 3.98
N LEU A 92 -3.59 -20.15 4.32
CA LEU A 92 -4.00 -19.29 5.42
C LEU A 92 -3.45 -19.79 6.76
N ARG A 93 -3.58 -21.10 7.03
CA ARG A 93 -3.02 -21.74 8.23
C ARG A 93 -1.49 -21.59 8.28
N LYS A 94 -0.80 -21.79 7.16
CA LYS A 94 0.67 -21.59 7.07
C LYS A 94 1.06 -20.14 7.35
N TYR A 95 0.34 -19.18 6.78
CA TYR A 95 0.56 -17.75 6.96
C TYR A 95 0.45 -17.33 8.43
N TYR A 96 -0.66 -17.66 9.11
CA TYR A 96 -0.81 -17.30 10.53
C TYR A 96 0.15 -18.06 11.45
N ASN A 97 0.52 -19.31 11.12
CA ASN A 97 1.55 -20.02 11.88
C ASN A 97 2.93 -19.33 11.76
N LEU A 98 3.26 -18.78 10.60
CA LEU A 98 4.49 -18.01 10.37
C LEU A 98 4.50 -16.72 11.18
N LEU A 99 3.40 -15.96 11.14
CA LEU A 99 3.27 -14.71 11.88
C LEU A 99 3.15 -14.93 13.39
N GLY A 100 2.63 -16.08 13.83
CA GLY A 100 2.48 -16.42 15.24
C GLY A 100 3.77 -16.78 15.98
N GLN A 101 4.90 -16.98 15.30
CA GLN A 101 6.14 -17.43 15.95
C GLN A 101 6.67 -16.50 17.06
N PRO A 102 6.68 -15.16 16.90
CA PRO A 102 7.09 -14.25 17.98
C PRO A 102 6.15 -14.35 19.19
N ILE A 103 4.84 -14.44 18.95
CA ILE A 103 3.81 -14.63 19.98
C ILE A 103 4.04 -15.97 20.70
N GLN A 104 4.30 -17.05 19.96
CA GLN A 104 4.62 -18.37 20.51
C GLN A 104 5.82 -18.33 21.46
N THR A 105 6.86 -17.58 21.10
CA THR A 105 8.04 -17.42 21.94
C THR A 105 7.72 -16.66 23.22
N ALA A 106 6.93 -15.58 23.14
CA ALA A 106 6.50 -14.81 24.30
C ALA A 106 5.62 -15.64 25.25
N VAL A 107 4.65 -16.39 24.71
CA VAL A 107 3.77 -17.29 25.48
C VAL A 107 4.58 -18.36 26.21
N LYS A 108 5.55 -19.00 25.55
CA LYS A 108 6.40 -20.03 26.19
C LYS A 108 7.23 -19.47 27.35
N LYS A 109 7.75 -18.25 27.23
CA LYS A 109 8.48 -17.57 28.31
C LYS A 109 7.55 -17.24 29.48
N ALA A 110 6.40 -16.63 29.18
CA ALA A 110 5.43 -16.27 30.20
C ALA A 110 4.89 -17.49 30.96
N ALA A 111 4.59 -18.57 30.26
CA ALA A 111 4.14 -19.83 30.84
C ALA A 111 5.13 -20.40 31.88
N LYS A 112 6.44 -20.21 31.67
CA LYS A 112 7.47 -20.60 32.66
C LYS A 112 7.43 -19.67 33.87
N GLN A 113 7.40 -18.35 33.65
CA GLN A 113 7.42 -17.33 34.70
C GLN A 113 6.23 -17.43 35.65
N VAL A 114 5.00 -17.54 35.13
CA VAL A 114 3.79 -17.68 35.97
C VAL A 114 3.76 -19.02 36.70
N HIS A 115 4.27 -20.09 36.08
CA HIS A 115 4.31 -21.40 36.71
C HIS A 115 5.31 -21.45 37.88
N GLU A 116 6.54 -20.98 37.66
CA GLU A 116 7.58 -20.94 38.70
C GLU A 116 7.17 -20.01 39.85
N THR A 117 6.50 -18.91 39.53
CA THR A 117 5.94 -18.00 40.55
C THR A 117 4.85 -18.67 41.37
N LYS A 118 3.93 -19.39 40.73
CA LYS A 118 2.89 -20.16 41.46
C LYS A 118 3.51 -21.16 42.42
N LEU A 119 4.53 -21.92 41.97
CA LEU A 119 5.24 -22.89 42.82
C LEU A 119 5.90 -22.22 44.04
N ARG A 120 6.45 -21.01 43.87
CA ARG A 120 7.12 -20.26 44.94
C ARG A 120 6.15 -19.65 45.94
N ILE A 121 5.03 -19.08 45.48
CA ILE A 121 4.06 -18.40 46.37
C ILE A 121 3.15 -19.43 47.08
N GLY A 122 3.03 -20.66 46.54
CA GLY A 122 2.30 -21.75 47.19
C GLY A 122 0.78 -21.55 47.28
N THR A 123 0.26 -20.48 46.69
CA THR A 123 -1.17 -20.20 46.63
C THR A 123 -1.76 -20.73 45.32
N ASP A 124 -3.05 -21.07 45.34
CA ASP A 124 -3.76 -21.46 44.13
C ASP A 124 -4.11 -20.25 43.26
N SER A 125 -3.07 -19.52 42.83
CA SER A 125 -3.25 -18.32 42.01
C SER A 125 -3.70 -18.66 40.61
N THR A 126 -4.54 -17.78 40.07
CA THR A 126 -4.90 -17.73 38.65
C THR A 126 -3.71 -17.20 37.84
N ARG A 127 -3.27 -17.94 36.82
CA ARG A 127 -2.09 -17.59 36.03
C ARG A 127 -2.52 -16.84 34.78
N VAL A 128 -2.14 -15.57 34.70
CA VAL A 128 -2.58 -14.67 33.62
C VAL A 128 -1.40 -14.20 32.80
N LEU A 129 -1.54 -14.23 31.48
CA LEU A 129 -0.63 -13.57 30.56
C LEU A 129 -1.30 -12.31 30.02
N VAL A 130 -0.71 -11.15 30.21
CA VAL A 130 -1.05 -9.93 29.45
C VAL A 130 -0.05 -9.79 28.32
N ILE A 131 -0.53 -9.82 27.08
CA ILE A 131 0.29 -9.66 25.88
C ILE A 131 -0.19 -8.46 25.07
N LEU A 132 0.65 -7.44 24.98
CA LEU A 132 0.34 -6.17 24.34
C LEU A 132 1.05 -6.06 22.99
N ASN A 133 0.25 -5.80 21.94
CA ASN A 133 0.75 -5.41 20.64
C ASN A 133 1.22 -3.95 20.68
N ASP A 134 2.53 -3.75 20.57
CA ASP A 134 3.20 -2.45 20.66
C ASP A 134 4.14 -2.25 19.45
N GLY A 135 3.70 -2.68 18.27
CA GLY A 135 4.46 -2.51 17.02
C GLY A 135 4.35 -3.65 16.01
N TYR A 136 3.48 -4.64 16.24
CA TYR A 136 3.23 -5.75 15.33
C TYR A 136 2.01 -5.44 14.45
N THR A 137 2.23 -4.80 13.32
CA THR A 137 1.19 -4.37 12.38
C THR A 137 0.91 -5.40 11.27
N ALA A 138 1.73 -6.45 11.14
CA ALA A 138 1.45 -7.55 10.20
C ALA A 138 0.20 -8.37 10.54
N LEU A 139 -0.33 -8.25 11.75
CA LEU A 139 -1.62 -8.80 12.15
C LEU A 139 -2.55 -7.63 12.49
N SER A 140 -3.78 -7.69 12.00
CA SER A 140 -4.85 -6.84 12.52
C SER A 140 -5.07 -7.14 14.01
N MET A 141 -5.80 -6.24 14.67
CA MET A 141 -6.18 -6.39 16.07
C MET A 141 -6.88 -7.73 16.35
N ASP A 142 -7.85 -8.11 15.52
CA ASP A 142 -8.59 -9.36 15.68
C ASP A 142 -7.71 -10.57 15.35
N GLU A 143 -6.90 -10.47 14.28
CA GLU A 143 -5.94 -11.52 13.92
C GLU A 143 -4.92 -11.76 15.05
N PHE A 144 -4.42 -10.70 15.70
CA PHE A 144 -3.51 -10.79 16.82
C PHE A 144 -4.14 -11.53 18.00
N ARG A 145 -5.38 -11.15 18.38
CA ARG A 145 -6.14 -11.82 19.44
C ARG A 145 -6.35 -13.30 19.13
N GLU A 146 -6.75 -13.62 17.89
CA GLU A 146 -6.97 -15.01 17.47
C GLU A 146 -5.69 -15.84 17.52
N VAL A 147 -4.57 -15.29 17.03
CA VAL A 147 -3.27 -15.96 17.07
C VAL A 147 -2.81 -16.18 18.52
N VAL A 148 -2.94 -15.19 19.40
CA VAL A 148 -2.65 -15.35 20.84
C VAL A 148 -3.51 -16.48 21.43
N GLY A 149 -4.82 -16.44 21.20
CA GLY A 149 -5.73 -17.44 21.75
C GLY A 149 -5.45 -18.86 21.25
N LYS A 150 -5.11 -19.01 19.96
CA LYS A 150 -4.69 -20.30 19.39
C LYS A 150 -3.40 -20.80 20.02
N VAL A 151 -2.39 -19.94 20.12
CA VAL A 151 -1.08 -20.29 20.67
C VAL A 151 -1.19 -20.70 22.14
N VAL A 152 -1.86 -19.89 22.97
CA VAL A 152 -1.96 -20.16 24.41
C VAL A 152 -2.68 -21.49 24.67
N ARG A 153 -3.77 -21.78 23.95
CA ARG A 153 -4.51 -23.04 24.11
C ARG A 153 -3.73 -24.29 23.66
N ASN A 154 -2.90 -24.16 22.63
CA ASN A 154 -2.19 -25.30 22.05
C ASN A 154 -0.83 -25.58 22.70
N ASP A 155 -0.14 -24.54 23.16
CA ASP A 155 1.28 -24.65 23.53
C ASP A 155 1.52 -24.81 25.03
N THR A 156 0.51 -24.56 25.88
CA THR A 156 0.69 -24.59 27.33
C THR A 156 -0.60 -24.80 28.12
N SER A 157 -0.53 -25.60 29.19
CA SER A 157 -1.56 -25.69 30.23
C SER A 157 -1.23 -24.83 31.47
N LYS A 158 -0.16 -24.03 31.37
CA LYS A 158 0.38 -23.23 32.48
C LYS A 158 -0.20 -21.84 32.57
N ILE A 159 -1.11 -21.48 31.68
CA ILE A 159 -1.80 -20.20 31.63
C ILE A 159 -3.30 -20.49 31.74
N ASP A 160 -3.97 -19.83 32.67
CA ASP A 160 -5.41 -19.98 32.89
C ASP A 160 -6.20 -18.96 32.07
N TYR A 161 -5.66 -17.74 31.92
CA TYR A 161 -6.19 -16.69 31.04
C TYR A 161 -5.09 -15.97 30.29
N ALA A 162 -5.40 -15.51 29.09
CA ALA A 162 -4.61 -14.52 28.39
C ALA A 162 -5.44 -13.25 28.16
N ILE A 163 -4.79 -12.09 28.20
CA ILE A 163 -5.35 -10.83 27.76
C ILE A 163 -4.54 -10.38 26.55
N ALA A 164 -5.19 -10.30 25.38
CA ALA A 164 -4.59 -9.75 24.18
C ALA A 164 -5.00 -8.28 24.04
N GLY A 165 -4.02 -7.38 24.09
CA GLY A 165 -4.30 -5.95 24.08
C GLY A 165 -3.31 -5.14 23.26
N GLY A 166 -3.44 -3.82 23.35
CA GLY A 166 -2.57 -2.87 22.68
C GLY A 166 -3.31 -1.58 22.35
N VAL A 167 -2.54 -0.54 22.03
CA VAL A 167 -3.06 0.71 21.47
C VAL A 167 -2.92 0.64 19.96
N TYR A 168 -3.99 0.89 19.23
CA TYR A 168 -4.01 0.88 17.77
C TYR A 168 -4.30 2.29 17.27
N TYR A 169 -3.40 2.81 16.45
CA TYR A 169 -3.33 4.22 16.11
C TYR A 169 -3.27 4.38 14.59
N TYR A 170 -4.25 5.09 14.02
CA TYR A 170 -4.38 5.32 12.59
C TYR A 170 -4.50 6.81 12.33
N SER A 171 -3.89 7.28 11.25
CA SER A 171 -3.96 8.68 10.86
C SER A 171 -3.77 8.82 9.35
N ASP A 172 -4.43 9.83 8.77
CA ASP A 172 -4.18 10.35 7.42
C ASP A 172 -3.56 11.76 7.45
N ARG A 173 -2.99 12.15 8.61
CA ARG A 173 -2.45 13.47 8.97
C ARG A 173 -3.50 14.51 9.36
N PHE A 174 -4.77 14.32 8.98
CA PHE A 174 -5.88 15.18 9.40
C PHE A 174 -6.78 14.43 10.38
N ASP A 175 -7.43 13.37 9.92
CA ASP A 175 -8.21 12.46 10.74
C ASP A 175 -7.28 11.52 11.51
N THR A 176 -7.56 11.35 12.81
CA THR A 176 -6.76 10.51 13.69
C THR A 176 -7.67 9.66 14.57
N TYR A 177 -7.46 8.35 14.56
CA TYR A 177 -8.21 7.39 15.34
C TYR A 177 -7.25 6.61 16.23
N SER A 178 -7.55 6.57 17.52
CA SER A 178 -6.84 5.75 18.48
C SER A 178 -7.84 4.95 19.28
N PHE A 179 -7.58 3.66 19.45
CA PHE A 179 -8.38 2.80 20.30
C PHE A 179 -7.49 1.80 21.02
N ALA A 180 -7.86 1.52 22.27
CA ALA A 180 -7.19 0.52 23.07
C ALA A 180 -8.02 -0.76 23.11
N ARG A 181 -7.34 -1.90 23.02
CA ARG A 181 -7.93 -3.21 23.27
C ARG A 181 -7.31 -3.87 24.46
N PHE A 182 -8.11 -4.70 25.12
CA PHE A 182 -7.70 -5.46 26.29
C PHE A 182 -8.60 -6.68 26.46
N ASP A 183 -8.59 -7.57 25.47
CA ASP A 183 -9.57 -8.64 25.34
C ASP A 183 -9.20 -9.87 26.15
N LEU A 184 -10.10 -10.34 27.01
CA LEU A 184 -9.92 -11.58 27.76
C LEU A 184 -10.10 -12.82 26.88
N ILE A 185 -9.20 -13.78 27.08
CA ILE A 185 -9.20 -15.09 26.44
C ILE A 185 -9.16 -16.14 27.56
N ALA A 186 -10.28 -16.82 27.77
CA ALA A 186 -10.35 -17.96 28.67
C ALA A 186 -9.63 -19.18 28.06
N VAL A 187 -8.77 -19.80 28.87
CA VAL A 187 -8.02 -21.02 28.53
C VAL A 187 -8.43 -22.14 29.48
N ASN A 188 -8.39 -21.86 30.78
CA ASN A 188 -8.87 -22.75 31.83
C ASN A 188 -10.08 -22.12 32.52
N VAL A 189 -11.27 -22.58 32.16
CA VAL A 189 -12.55 -22.03 32.67
C VAL A 189 -12.82 -22.39 34.13
N ASP A 190 -12.12 -23.38 34.69
CA ASP A 190 -12.31 -23.84 36.06
C ASP A 190 -11.66 -22.92 37.10
N LYS A 191 -10.74 -22.05 36.66
CA LYS A 191 -10.11 -21.03 37.51
C LYS A 191 -10.81 -19.71 37.22
N PRO A 192 -11.47 -19.05 38.19
CA PRO A 192 -12.07 -17.75 37.93
C PRO A 192 -11.01 -16.62 37.91
N PHE A 193 -11.29 -15.56 37.16
CA PHE A 193 -10.51 -14.31 37.17
C PHE A 193 -11.41 -13.08 37.34
N PRO A 194 -12.06 -12.92 38.52
CA PRO A 194 -12.98 -11.82 38.78
C PRO A 194 -12.32 -10.43 38.69
N SER A 195 -11.00 -10.33 38.91
CA SER A 195 -10.27 -9.06 38.85
C SER A 195 -10.12 -8.47 37.44
N TYR A 196 -10.52 -9.19 36.38
CA TYR A 196 -10.39 -8.71 35.00
C TYR A 196 -11.08 -7.37 34.74
N ASN A 197 -12.34 -7.21 35.18
CA ASN A 197 -13.10 -5.99 34.88
C ASN A 197 -12.47 -4.76 35.52
N GLY A 198 -11.99 -4.89 36.77
CA GLY A 198 -11.28 -3.79 37.44
C GLY A 198 -9.98 -3.42 36.72
N LEU A 199 -9.26 -4.41 36.19
CA LEU A 199 -8.05 -4.18 35.40
C LEU A 199 -8.36 -3.55 34.02
N LEU A 200 -9.46 -3.94 33.38
CA LEU A 200 -9.92 -3.34 32.13
C LEU A 200 -10.30 -1.86 32.33
N ASP A 201 -10.97 -1.53 33.43
CA ASP A 201 -11.36 -0.16 33.77
C ASP A 201 -10.14 0.74 34.02
N THR A 202 -9.10 0.24 34.70
CA THR A 202 -7.85 1.00 34.88
C THR A 202 -7.07 1.17 33.58
N TRP A 203 -7.02 0.12 32.74
CA TRP A 203 -6.45 0.21 31.40
C TRP A 203 -7.13 1.30 30.54
N ASN A 204 -8.47 1.34 30.53
CA ASN A 204 -9.22 2.34 29.77
C ASN A 204 -8.98 3.77 30.29
N ARG A 205 -9.00 3.97 31.62
CA ARG A 205 -8.69 5.28 32.22
C ARG A 205 -7.27 5.74 31.92
N TRP A 206 -6.30 4.84 31.98
CA TRP A 206 -4.92 5.14 31.59
C TRP A 206 -4.85 5.56 30.11
N PHE A 207 -5.50 4.82 29.21
CA PHE A 207 -5.53 5.13 27.79
C PHE A 207 -6.15 6.51 27.49
N GLU A 208 -7.27 6.84 28.11
CA GLU A 208 -7.91 8.16 27.98
C GLU A 208 -6.97 9.28 28.42
N LYS A 209 -6.31 9.11 29.57
CA LYS A 209 -5.34 10.07 30.09
C LYS A 209 -4.15 10.23 29.13
N HIS A 210 -3.63 9.13 28.61
CA HIS A 210 -2.50 9.11 27.69
C HIS A 210 -2.85 9.77 26.34
N MET A 211 -3.98 9.44 25.74
CA MET A 211 -4.37 10.07 24.48
C MET A 211 -4.70 11.56 24.66
N LYS A 212 -5.25 11.96 25.81
CA LYS A 212 -5.46 13.37 26.12
C LYS A 212 -4.14 14.14 26.23
N SER A 213 -3.10 13.58 26.85
CA SER A 213 -1.80 14.25 26.93
C SER A 213 -1.14 14.41 25.56
N VAL A 214 -1.27 13.40 24.68
CA VAL A 214 -0.80 13.45 23.28
C VAL A 214 -1.53 14.56 22.51
N ILE A 215 -2.85 14.59 22.54
CA ILE A 215 -3.65 15.55 21.74
C ILE A 215 -3.41 17.00 22.18
N VAL A 216 -3.25 17.23 23.49
CA VAL A 216 -2.98 18.58 24.04
C VAL A 216 -1.50 18.97 23.87
N GLY A 217 -0.64 18.06 23.39
CA GLY A 217 0.80 18.33 23.20
C GLY A 217 1.57 18.45 24.52
N GLN A 218 1.09 17.81 25.60
CA GLN A 218 1.76 17.82 26.91
C GLN A 218 2.89 16.79 26.99
N GLU A 219 2.82 15.74 26.18
CA GLU A 219 3.89 14.76 26.00
C GLU A 219 4.60 14.99 24.67
N ASN A 220 5.92 15.19 24.72
CA ASN A 220 6.74 15.03 23.54
C ASN A 220 6.86 13.53 23.25
N ALA A 221 6.49 13.11 22.04
CA ALA A 221 6.72 11.74 21.61
C ALA A 221 8.23 11.54 21.45
N HIS A 222 8.85 10.75 22.33
CA HIS A 222 10.29 10.47 22.32
C HIS A 222 10.61 9.10 21.71
N ASP A 223 9.62 8.19 21.68
CA ASP A 223 9.79 6.78 21.29
C ASP A 223 9.06 6.41 19.97
N ASP A 224 8.76 7.45 19.16
CA ASP A 224 8.41 7.45 17.73
C ASP A 224 7.54 6.30 17.20
N ARG A 225 6.40 6.00 17.84
CA ARG A 225 5.43 5.10 17.22
C ARG A 225 4.58 5.85 16.19
N PHE A 226 4.75 5.47 14.93
CA PHE A 226 3.97 5.95 13.80
C PHE A 226 2.55 5.36 13.81
N PRO A 227 1.59 6.03 13.12
CA PRO A 227 0.31 5.39 12.81
C PRO A 227 0.54 4.13 11.99
N VAL A 228 -0.43 3.23 12.00
CA VAL A 228 -0.42 2.05 11.13
C VAL A 228 -0.37 2.53 9.68
N ILE A 229 0.68 2.11 8.98
CA ILE A 229 0.93 2.36 7.56
C ILE A 229 1.03 1.03 6.83
N ASP A 230 1.11 1.07 5.51
CA ASP A 230 1.32 -0.13 4.72
C ASP A 230 2.65 -0.79 5.10
N LEU A 231 2.62 -2.11 5.27
CA LEU A 231 3.83 -2.89 5.35
C LEU A 231 4.23 -3.32 3.96
N ASN A 232 5.46 -3.04 3.55
CA ASN A 232 5.95 -3.49 2.26
C ASN A 232 7.38 -4.03 2.34
N PHE A 233 7.73 -4.87 1.37
CA PHE A 233 9.09 -5.32 1.14
C PHE A 233 9.25 -5.80 -0.31
N GLU A 234 10.49 -5.85 -0.78
CA GLU A 234 10.82 -6.34 -2.13
C GLU A 234 11.59 -7.65 -2.07
N ILE A 235 11.26 -8.59 -2.97
CA ILE A 235 12.01 -9.83 -3.21
C ILE A 235 12.05 -10.06 -4.71
N ASP A 236 13.26 -10.22 -5.26
CA ASP A 236 13.50 -10.54 -6.67
C ASP A 236 12.77 -9.58 -7.65
N GLY A 237 12.79 -8.27 -7.35
CA GLY A 237 12.15 -7.23 -8.18
C GLY A 237 10.63 -7.08 -7.99
N ILE A 238 10.03 -7.88 -7.09
CA ILE A 238 8.58 -7.88 -6.84
C ILE A 238 8.30 -7.25 -5.49
N VAL A 239 7.36 -6.31 -5.47
CA VAL A 239 6.92 -5.63 -4.25
C VAL A 239 5.78 -6.42 -3.62
N TYR A 240 5.88 -6.68 -2.32
CA TYR A 240 4.82 -7.29 -1.53
C TYR A 240 4.29 -6.25 -0.57
N VAL A 241 2.99 -6.02 -0.57
CA VAL A 241 2.35 -4.96 0.21
C VAL A 241 1.24 -5.56 1.04
N LYS A 242 1.25 -5.37 2.35
CA LYS A 242 0.08 -5.52 3.21
C LYS A 242 -0.50 -4.12 3.42
N PRO A 243 -1.60 -3.77 2.74
CA PRO A 243 -2.24 -2.48 2.93
C PRO A 243 -2.62 -2.27 4.38
N CYS A 244 -2.51 -1.03 4.84
CA CYS A 244 -3.04 -0.61 6.13
C CYS A 244 -4.55 -0.94 6.17
N PRO A 245 -5.06 -1.51 7.28
CA PRO A 245 -6.49 -1.69 7.45
C PRO A 245 -7.25 -0.37 7.24
N PRO A 246 -8.44 -0.38 6.61
CA PRO A 246 -9.24 0.83 6.39
C PRO A 246 -9.56 1.56 7.70
N MET A 247 -9.54 2.90 7.68
CA MET A 247 -9.86 3.76 8.83
C MET A 247 -11.37 3.88 9.09
N GLY A 248 -12.07 2.75 9.17
CA GLY A 248 -13.51 2.73 9.38
C GLY A 248 -14.28 3.18 8.14
N LYS A 249 -14.94 4.34 8.20
CA LYS A 249 -15.75 4.88 7.10
C LYS A 249 -14.92 5.76 6.18
N PRO A 250 -15.34 5.96 4.91
CA PRO A 250 -14.73 6.95 4.02
C PRO A 250 -14.64 8.33 4.69
N SER A 251 -13.61 9.10 4.36
CA SER A 251 -13.44 10.44 4.93
C SER A 251 -14.63 11.35 4.60
N SER A 252 -15.07 12.17 5.56
CA SER A 252 -15.98 13.28 5.27
C SER A 252 -15.24 14.58 4.93
N PHE A 253 -13.94 14.63 5.18
CA PHE A 253 -13.11 15.82 4.97
C PHE A 253 -12.54 15.86 3.55
N TRP A 254 -12.05 14.72 3.05
CA TRP A 254 -11.44 14.65 1.73
C TRP A 254 -12.48 14.46 0.61
N PRO A 255 -12.27 15.06 -0.58
CA PRO A 255 -13.18 14.93 -1.71
C PRO A 255 -13.47 13.47 -2.07
N SER A 256 -14.74 13.19 -2.37
CA SER A 256 -15.23 11.84 -2.71
C SER A 256 -14.90 10.76 -1.67
N GLY A 257 -14.62 11.19 -0.43
CA GLY A 257 -14.22 10.33 0.67
C GLY A 257 -12.86 9.66 0.52
N ARG A 258 -11.99 10.16 -0.38
CA ARG A 258 -10.67 9.56 -0.65
C ARG A 258 -9.57 10.25 0.12
N ARG A 259 -8.80 9.48 0.89
CA ARG A 259 -7.69 10.02 1.67
C ARG A 259 -6.46 10.27 0.80
N PRO A 260 -5.61 11.25 1.17
CA PRO A 260 -4.40 11.53 0.41
C PRO A 260 -3.47 10.33 0.42
N ARG A 261 -2.90 10.04 -0.75
CA ARG A 261 -1.91 8.98 -0.96
C ARG A 261 -0.52 9.59 -1.15
N GLU A 262 0.49 8.93 -0.60
CA GLU A 262 1.89 9.26 -0.81
C GLU A 262 2.30 8.89 -2.24
N ASN A 263 3.33 9.53 -2.77
CA ASN A 263 3.91 9.21 -4.06
C ASN A 263 5.42 9.04 -3.91
N THR A 264 5.86 7.81 -3.63
CA THR A 264 7.30 7.50 -3.49
C THR A 264 7.95 7.03 -4.80
N THR A 265 7.25 7.13 -5.93
CA THR A 265 7.78 6.72 -7.25
C THR A 265 8.97 7.57 -7.72
N GLY A 266 9.18 8.75 -7.12
CA GLY A 266 10.14 9.75 -7.60
C GLY A 266 9.66 10.51 -8.85
N ILE A 267 8.40 10.33 -9.26
CA ILE A 267 7.79 11.01 -10.39
C ILE A 267 7.02 12.23 -9.89
N ASP A 268 7.66 13.41 -9.97
CA ASP A 268 7.05 14.70 -9.62
C ASP A 268 6.38 15.38 -10.83
N ALA A 269 6.76 14.99 -12.04
CA ALA A 269 6.17 15.44 -13.30
C ALA A 269 5.97 14.24 -14.23
N CYS A 270 4.93 14.29 -15.08
CA CYS A 270 4.63 13.20 -16.00
C CYS A 270 5.84 12.92 -16.93
N PRO A 271 6.41 11.70 -16.91
CA PRO A 271 7.49 11.32 -17.81
C PRO A 271 7.01 11.40 -19.27
N PRO A 272 7.92 11.51 -20.26
CA PRO A 272 7.51 11.45 -21.66
C PRO A 272 6.81 10.12 -21.96
N VAL A 273 5.59 10.20 -22.51
CA VAL A 273 4.71 9.05 -22.81
C VAL A 273 4.65 8.67 -24.30
N ALA A 274 5.39 9.37 -25.16
CA ALA A 274 5.40 9.11 -26.60
C ALA A 274 6.69 9.60 -27.25
N THR A 275 7.06 8.94 -28.35
CA THR A 275 8.04 9.45 -29.32
C THR A 275 7.25 10.02 -30.50
N CYS A 276 7.14 11.36 -30.57
CA CYS A 276 6.40 12.03 -31.63
C CYS A 276 7.21 12.09 -32.92
N PHE A 277 6.57 11.85 -34.05
CA PHE A 277 7.19 11.91 -35.37
C PHE A 277 6.32 12.70 -36.36
N PRO A 278 6.91 13.63 -37.14
CA PRO A 278 6.17 14.42 -38.11
C PRO A 278 5.76 13.55 -39.30
N LYS A 279 4.46 13.31 -39.45
CA LYS A 279 3.86 12.62 -40.59
C LYS A 279 3.46 13.67 -41.63
N LEU A 280 3.95 13.50 -42.85
CA LEU A 280 3.78 14.44 -43.94
C LEU A 280 2.96 13.81 -45.07
N SER A 281 1.93 14.53 -45.51
CA SER A 281 1.33 14.27 -46.82
C SER A 281 2.36 14.51 -47.93
N LYS A 282 2.15 13.94 -49.11
CA LYS A 282 3.05 14.18 -50.26
C LYS A 282 3.17 15.68 -50.57
N THR A 283 2.06 16.42 -50.48
CA THR A 283 2.02 17.87 -50.71
C THR A 283 2.86 18.61 -49.69
N ASN A 284 2.66 18.35 -48.40
CA ASN A 284 3.44 19.00 -47.33
C ASN A 284 4.91 18.61 -47.39
N TRP A 285 5.23 17.35 -47.70
CA TRP A 285 6.61 16.91 -47.90
C TRP A 285 7.31 17.70 -49.01
N CYS A 286 6.65 17.93 -50.15
CA CYS A 286 7.21 18.75 -51.24
C CYS A 286 7.51 20.18 -50.76
N MET A 287 6.55 20.83 -50.09
CA MET A 287 6.74 22.19 -49.56
C MET A 287 7.90 22.26 -48.55
N PHE A 288 7.99 21.30 -47.63
CA PHE A 288 9.10 21.23 -46.68
C PHE A 288 10.44 20.92 -47.35
N LYS A 289 10.47 20.09 -48.39
CA LYS A 289 11.70 19.77 -49.13
C LYS A 289 12.19 20.98 -49.94
N GLU A 290 11.29 21.78 -50.49
CA GLU A 290 11.63 23.06 -51.14
C GLU A 290 12.17 24.08 -50.14
N ALA A 291 11.56 24.17 -48.94
CA ALA A 291 12.01 25.06 -47.88
C ALA A 291 13.32 24.61 -47.21
N MET A 292 13.61 23.30 -47.22
CA MET A 292 14.77 22.67 -46.58
C MET A 292 15.48 21.67 -47.53
N PRO A 293 16.06 22.13 -48.65
CA PRO A 293 16.57 21.23 -49.70
C PRO A 293 17.67 20.29 -49.23
N ASN A 294 18.49 20.73 -48.27
CA ASN A 294 19.63 19.98 -47.73
C ASN A 294 19.30 19.14 -46.48
N GLU A 295 18.03 19.08 -46.05
CA GLU A 295 17.64 18.28 -44.88
C GLU A 295 17.64 16.79 -45.23
N SER A 296 18.65 16.08 -44.71
CA SER A 296 18.85 14.65 -44.96
C SER A 296 17.71 13.76 -44.46
N LYS A 297 17.02 14.17 -43.38
CA LYS A 297 15.92 13.37 -42.81
C LYS A 297 14.67 13.34 -43.69
N LEU A 298 14.48 14.35 -44.56
CA LEU A 298 13.39 14.36 -45.54
C LEU A 298 13.63 13.40 -46.70
N GLN A 299 14.82 12.78 -46.81
CA GLN A 299 15.23 11.92 -47.93
C GLN A 299 15.20 12.65 -49.29
N ASP A 300 15.58 11.96 -50.35
CA ASP A 300 15.65 12.53 -51.70
C ASP A 300 14.28 12.55 -52.41
N ASP A 301 13.43 11.58 -52.11
CA ASP A 301 12.09 11.44 -52.68
C ASP A 301 11.07 10.96 -51.62
N TYR A 302 9.78 11.21 -51.87
CA TYR A 302 8.71 10.89 -50.93
C TYR A 302 8.57 9.39 -50.62
N ALA A 303 8.85 8.50 -51.59
CA ALA A 303 8.77 7.06 -51.36
C ALA A 303 9.92 6.59 -50.45
N SER A 304 11.11 7.16 -50.61
CA SER A 304 12.23 6.96 -49.70
C SER A 304 11.95 7.53 -48.31
N TRP A 305 11.30 8.69 -48.21
CA TRP A 305 10.84 9.24 -46.93
C TRP A 305 9.84 8.32 -46.22
N LEU A 306 8.84 7.78 -46.93
CA LEU A 306 7.87 6.84 -46.34
C LEU A 306 8.54 5.56 -45.82
N ARG A 307 9.50 5.01 -46.58
CA ARG A 307 10.28 3.85 -46.12
C ARG A 307 11.08 4.18 -44.86
N TRP A 308 11.78 5.31 -44.86
CA TRP A 308 12.55 5.77 -43.72
C TRP A 308 11.66 6.01 -42.48
N ALA A 309 10.52 6.66 -42.65
CA ALA A 309 9.55 6.91 -41.57
C ALA A 309 9.06 5.60 -40.95
N LYS A 310 8.72 4.60 -41.77
CA LYS A 310 8.34 3.26 -41.30
C LYS A 310 9.47 2.55 -40.57
N GLU A 311 10.72 2.73 -41.01
CA GLU A 311 11.87 2.21 -40.26
C GLU A 311 12.07 2.91 -38.91
N GLN A 312 11.79 4.22 -38.83
CA GLN A 312 11.84 4.95 -37.56
C GLN A 312 10.74 4.46 -36.62
N GLU A 313 9.51 4.24 -37.12
CA GLU A 313 8.41 3.69 -36.33
C GLU A 313 8.77 2.34 -35.71
N GLN A 314 9.36 1.44 -36.50
CA GLN A 314 9.80 0.12 -36.04
C GLN A 314 10.92 0.17 -34.99
N LYS A 315 11.72 1.24 -34.96
CA LYS A 315 12.89 1.39 -34.08
C LYS A 315 12.63 2.31 -32.88
N GLY A 316 11.66 3.21 -32.97
CA GLY A 316 11.54 4.40 -32.12
C GLY A 316 10.50 4.32 -31.01
N GLY A 317 9.71 3.24 -30.96
CA GLY A 317 8.69 3.02 -29.94
C GLY A 317 9.11 2.01 -28.88
N ASN A 318 8.61 2.18 -27.65
CA ASN A 318 8.56 1.13 -26.65
C ASN A 318 7.21 1.14 -25.94
N LYS A 319 6.95 0.15 -25.07
CA LYS A 319 5.64 0.00 -24.40
C LYS A 319 5.21 1.19 -23.52
N PHE A 320 6.15 2.03 -23.06
CA PHE A 320 5.88 3.23 -22.26
C PHE A 320 6.01 4.53 -23.07
N GLN A 321 6.47 4.44 -24.31
CA GLN A 321 6.64 5.54 -25.25
C GLN A 321 6.31 5.04 -26.65
N PRO A 322 5.01 4.81 -26.98
CA PRO A 322 4.61 4.51 -28.34
C PRO A 322 5.17 5.53 -29.32
N PHE A 323 5.50 5.06 -30.52
CA PHE A 323 5.84 5.94 -31.62
C PHE A 323 4.56 6.50 -32.21
N VAL A 324 4.42 7.83 -32.24
CA VAL A 324 3.17 8.50 -32.63
C VAL A 324 3.43 9.39 -33.84
N GLY A 325 2.88 9.01 -34.98
CA GLY A 325 2.86 9.84 -36.18
C GLY A 325 1.84 10.97 -36.05
N ILE A 326 2.29 12.22 -36.15
CA ILE A 326 1.44 13.40 -36.08
C ILE A 326 1.43 14.08 -37.43
N ASP A 327 0.25 14.20 -38.04
CA ASP A 327 0.10 14.91 -39.29
C ASP A 327 0.46 16.39 -39.12
N ILE A 328 1.37 16.89 -39.96
CA ILE A 328 1.82 18.29 -39.97
C ILE A 328 1.49 18.93 -41.32
N GLU A 329 0.84 20.08 -41.23
CA GLU A 329 0.61 20.99 -42.35
C GLU A 329 1.72 22.04 -42.43
N TYR A 330 2.16 22.36 -43.65
CA TYR A 330 3.23 23.32 -43.87
C TYR A 330 2.87 24.72 -43.35
N GLU A 331 1.64 25.18 -43.62
CA GLU A 331 1.17 26.51 -43.23
C GLU A 331 1.16 26.69 -41.71
N ASP A 332 0.68 25.69 -40.97
CA ASP A 332 0.65 25.70 -39.50
C ASP A 332 2.07 25.78 -38.93
N CYS A 333 2.99 24.96 -39.46
CA CYS A 333 4.38 24.95 -39.02
C CYS A 333 5.07 26.29 -39.23
N ILE A 334 4.84 26.95 -40.37
CA ILE A 334 5.42 28.27 -40.67
C ILE A 334 4.78 29.36 -39.80
N SER A 335 3.48 29.26 -39.50
CA SER A 335 2.79 30.22 -38.63
C SER A 335 3.33 30.23 -37.20
N CYS A 336 3.70 29.06 -36.66
CA CYS A 336 4.27 28.90 -35.33
C CYS A 336 5.72 29.39 -35.23
N TYR A 337 6.47 29.42 -36.34
CA TYR A 337 7.92 29.64 -36.36
C TYR A 337 8.34 31.06 -36.80
N ARG A 338 7.49 32.07 -36.61
CA ARG A 338 7.79 33.48 -36.96
C ARG A 338 8.81 34.14 -36.02
N GLN A 339 10.05 33.67 -36.02
CA GLN A 339 11.20 34.44 -35.55
C GLN A 339 12.07 34.83 -36.75
N GLU A 340 12.33 36.13 -36.91
CA GLU A 340 13.12 36.65 -38.03
C GLU A 340 14.54 36.06 -38.01
N GLY A 341 14.88 35.30 -39.06
CA GLY A 341 16.26 34.86 -39.33
C GLY A 341 16.59 33.40 -39.01
N GLU A 342 15.70 32.62 -38.38
CA GLU A 342 15.94 31.20 -38.16
C GLU A 342 15.57 30.35 -39.39
N LYS A 343 16.46 29.39 -39.74
CA LYS A 343 16.23 28.44 -40.82
C LYS A 343 15.43 27.25 -40.30
N LEU A 344 14.38 26.87 -41.02
CA LEU A 344 13.61 25.66 -40.74
C LEU A 344 14.52 24.42 -40.82
N SER A 345 14.31 23.49 -39.90
CA SER A 345 15.01 22.21 -39.79
C SER A 345 14.03 21.09 -39.44
N PHE A 346 14.42 19.83 -39.65
CA PHE A 346 13.57 18.71 -39.23
C PHE A 346 13.30 18.69 -37.72
N SER A 347 14.20 19.25 -36.90
CA SER A 347 13.97 19.40 -35.47
C SER A 347 12.76 20.28 -35.17
N ASN A 348 12.52 21.31 -36.00
CA ASN A 348 11.35 22.19 -35.83
C ASN A 348 10.06 21.44 -36.12
N LEU A 349 10.05 20.56 -37.13
CA LEU A 349 8.91 19.69 -37.41
C LEU A 349 8.62 18.76 -36.23
N CYS A 350 9.66 18.19 -35.60
CA CYS A 350 9.49 17.38 -34.39
C CYS A 350 8.92 18.19 -33.20
N CYS A 351 9.32 19.45 -33.03
CA CYS A 351 8.76 20.33 -32.01
C CYS A 351 7.27 20.58 -32.25
N VAL A 352 6.88 20.93 -33.49
CA VAL A 352 5.47 21.14 -33.85
C VAL A 352 4.64 19.86 -33.68
N ALA A 353 5.17 18.69 -34.09
CA ALA A 353 4.52 17.40 -33.83
C ALA A 353 4.24 17.20 -32.33
N SER A 354 5.22 17.52 -31.48
CA SER A 354 5.12 17.36 -30.03
C SER A 354 4.11 18.32 -29.42
N GLU A 355 4.01 19.56 -29.92
CA GLU A 355 3.00 20.54 -29.49
C GLU A 355 1.58 20.08 -29.85
N ILE A 356 1.36 19.65 -31.09
CA ILE A 356 0.06 19.11 -31.54
C ILE A 356 -0.30 17.87 -30.73
N PHE A 357 0.65 16.96 -30.51
CA PHE A 357 0.45 15.79 -29.67
C PHE A 357 0.03 16.18 -28.24
N ASN A 358 0.71 17.15 -27.63
CA ASN A 358 0.39 17.63 -26.29
C ASN A 358 -1.01 18.26 -26.20
N ILE A 359 -1.50 18.89 -27.28
CA ILE A 359 -2.87 19.40 -27.35
C ILE A 359 -3.86 18.22 -27.40
N LYS A 360 -3.63 17.27 -28.31
CA LYS A 360 -4.50 16.08 -28.48
C LYS A 360 -4.58 15.26 -27.19
N ILE A 361 -3.44 15.00 -26.55
CA ILE A 361 -3.40 14.17 -25.34
C ILE A 361 -4.16 14.83 -24.17
N ARG A 362 -4.03 16.15 -23.99
CA ARG A 362 -4.78 16.89 -22.95
C ARG A 362 -6.27 16.80 -23.20
N SER A 363 -6.71 16.96 -24.45
CA SER A 363 -8.12 16.80 -24.82
C SER A 363 -8.66 15.41 -24.48
N ILE A 364 -7.88 14.35 -24.72
CA ILE A 364 -8.28 12.97 -24.40
C ILE A 364 -8.29 12.73 -22.89
N ILE A 365 -7.30 13.25 -22.15
CA ILE A 365 -7.24 13.15 -20.69
C ILE A 365 -8.44 13.86 -20.05
N ASP A 366 -8.75 15.08 -20.47
CA ASP A 366 -9.86 15.88 -19.96
C ASP A 366 -11.22 15.25 -20.32
N GLY A 367 -11.29 14.54 -21.46
CA GLY A 367 -12.46 13.79 -21.92
C GLY A 367 -12.55 12.34 -21.47
N ALA A 368 -11.63 11.87 -20.61
CA ALA A 368 -11.57 10.46 -20.21
C ALA A 368 -12.83 10.03 -19.43
N ILE A 369 -13.35 8.84 -19.76
CA ILE A 369 -14.66 8.38 -19.28
C ILE A 369 -14.48 7.35 -18.17
N ASN A 370 -15.05 7.62 -17.00
CA ASN A 370 -15.16 6.61 -15.94
C ASN A 370 -16.22 5.57 -16.32
N LYS A 371 -15.80 4.31 -16.50
CA LYS A 371 -16.67 3.20 -16.91
C LYS A 371 -17.84 2.95 -15.96
N LEU A 372 -17.67 3.20 -14.66
CA LEU A 372 -18.69 2.91 -13.65
C LEU A 372 -19.71 4.04 -13.48
N GLU A 373 -19.37 5.26 -13.88
CA GLU A 373 -20.20 6.46 -13.70
C GLU A 373 -20.90 6.90 -15.00
N SER A 374 -20.41 6.43 -16.15
CA SER A 374 -20.91 6.80 -17.45
C SER A 374 -21.85 5.76 -18.05
N SER A 375 -22.86 6.22 -18.78
CA SER A 375 -23.73 5.40 -19.64
C SER A 375 -23.30 5.43 -21.10
N ILE A 376 -22.21 6.14 -21.43
CA ILE A 376 -21.69 6.26 -22.79
C ILE A 376 -21.09 4.92 -23.21
N VAL A 377 -21.56 4.39 -24.33
CA VAL A 377 -21.01 3.19 -24.98
C VAL A 377 -20.25 3.63 -26.22
N LEU A 378 -18.96 3.30 -26.28
CA LEU A 378 -18.10 3.59 -27.42
C LEU A 378 -17.78 2.27 -28.14
N PRO A 379 -17.91 2.21 -29.48
CA PRO A 379 -17.61 0.99 -30.23
C PRO A 379 -16.11 0.66 -30.25
N THR A 380 -15.24 1.65 -30.09
CA THR A 380 -13.78 1.45 -30.07
C THR A 380 -13.13 2.47 -29.15
N TYR A 381 -12.25 2.01 -28.26
CA TYR A 381 -11.59 2.87 -27.27
C TYR A 381 -10.35 2.20 -26.67
N ILE A 382 -9.51 3.00 -26.03
CA ILE A 382 -8.48 2.50 -25.13
C ILE A 382 -9.07 2.34 -23.74
N PHE A 383 -8.92 1.16 -23.14
CA PHE A 383 -9.33 0.88 -21.77
C PHE A 383 -8.15 0.91 -20.82
N LEU A 384 -8.24 1.73 -19.76
CA LEU A 384 -7.28 1.77 -18.66
C LEU A 384 -7.90 1.15 -17.41
N LEU A 385 -7.28 0.09 -16.90
CA LEU A 385 -7.59 -0.47 -15.59
C LEU A 385 -6.44 -0.14 -14.62
N THR A 386 -6.72 0.57 -13.55
CA THR A 386 -5.77 0.80 -12.46
C THR A 386 -6.25 0.17 -11.17
N GLU A 387 -5.42 -0.68 -10.56
CA GLU A 387 -5.61 -1.17 -9.20
C GLU A 387 -4.89 -0.23 -8.23
N GLU A 388 -5.66 0.50 -7.42
CA GLU A 388 -5.11 1.37 -6.38
C GLU A 388 -4.78 0.52 -5.13
N ILE A 389 -3.51 0.50 -4.73
CA ILE A 389 -3.03 -0.37 -3.65
C ILE A 389 -2.45 0.46 -2.50
N GLY A 390 -3.13 0.44 -1.36
CA GLY A 390 -2.66 1.05 -0.12
C GLY A 390 -2.54 2.58 -0.16
N LYS A 391 -1.71 3.09 0.74
CA LYS A 391 -1.43 4.51 0.97
C LYS A 391 -0.46 5.12 -0.03
N ASP A 392 0.27 4.33 -0.80
CA ASP A 392 1.33 4.82 -1.70
C ASP A 392 1.05 4.47 -3.16
N LYS A 393 1.07 5.49 -4.02
CA LYS A 393 0.91 5.37 -5.47
C LYS A 393 1.96 4.47 -6.12
N ALA A 394 3.13 4.30 -5.50
CA ALA A 394 4.19 3.43 -6.01
C ALA A 394 3.81 1.95 -6.08
N PHE A 395 2.74 1.55 -5.39
CA PHE A 395 2.24 0.18 -5.38
C PHE A 395 1.14 -0.07 -6.40
N ASP A 396 0.67 0.96 -7.09
CA ASP A 396 -0.39 0.81 -8.08
C ASP A 396 0.06 -0.03 -9.26
N ILE A 397 -0.89 -0.79 -9.79
CA ILE A 397 -0.71 -1.56 -11.01
C ILE A 397 -1.71 -1.05 -12.03
N SER A 398 -1.25 -0.77 -13.25
CA SER A 398 -2.14 -0.45 -14.36
C SER A 398 -1.93 -1.37 -15.55
N SER A 399 -3.03 -1.62 -16.25
CA SER A 399 -3.07 -2.32 -17.53
C SER A 399 -3.85 -1.49 -18.55
N ILE A 400 -3.40 -1.52 -19.81
CA ILE A 400 -3.96 -0.77 -20.91
C ILE A 400 -4.32 -1.75 -22.02
N TYR A 401 -5.54 -1.63 -22.53
CA TYR A 401 -6.09 -2.51 -23.55
C TYR A 401 -6.68 -1.68 -24.69
N TYR A 402 -6.68 -2.25 -25.89
CA TYR A 402 -7.51 -1.79 -26.99
C TYR A 402 -8.80 -2.62 -27.00
N PHE A 403 -9.94 -1.97 -27.03
CA PHE A 403 -11.25 -2.62 -27.19
C PHE A 403 -11.91 -2.18 -28.49
N ASN A 404 -12.48 -3.16 -29.18
CA ASN A 404 -13.50 -2.99 -30.20
C ASN A 404 -14.70 -3.83 -29.80
N GLU A 405 -15.83 -3.19 -29.54
CA GLU A 405 -17.10 -3.82 -29.15
C GLU A 405 -18.11 -3.85 -30.31
N THR A 406 -17.67 -3.56 -31.54
CA THR A 406 -18.54 -3.61 -32.72
C THR A 406 -19.02 -5.04 -32.93
N PRO A 407 -20.34 -5.30 -32.97
CA PRO A 407 -20.87 -6.64 -33.14
C PRO A 407 -20.31 -7.34 -34.40
N GLY A 408 -19.71 -8.52 -34.23
CA GLY A 408 -19.07 -9.30 -35.28
C GLY A 408 -17.61 -8.93 -35.59
N PHE A 409 -17.04 -7.93 -34.90
CA PHE A 409 -15.62 -7.52 -34.97
C PHE A 409 -15.02 -7.32 -33.58
N GLU A 410 -15.58 -7.98 -32.57
CA GLU A 410 -15.17 -7.84 -31.19
C GLU A 410 -13.70 -8.23 -31.03
N ARG A 411 -12.92 -7.34 -30.41
CA ARG A 411 -11.49 -7.55 -30.21
C ARG A 411 -11.01 -6.88 -28.93
N ASP A 412 -10.20 -7.60 -28.16
CA ASP A 412 -9.48 -7.10 -27.02
C ASP A 412 -7.98 -7.41 -27.19
N ASP A 413 -7.16 -6.37 -27.36
CA ASP A 413 -5.71 -6.52 -27.39
C ASP A 413 -5.08 -5.93 -26.14
N ILE A 414 -4.13 -6.66 -25.57
CA ILE A 414 -3.33 -6.20 -24.44
C ILE A 414 -2.19 -5.32 -24.97
N ILE A 415 -2.17 -4.05 -24.57
CA ILE A 415 -1.09 -3.10 -24.91
C ILE A 415 -0.05 -3.08 -23.80
N VAL A 416 -0.51 -2.89 -22.56
CA VAL A 416 0.32 -2.90 -21.35
C VAL A 416 -0.36 -3.77 -20.31
N ALA A 417 0.38 -4.71 -19.71
CA ALA A 417 -0.17 -5.65 -18.73
C ALA A 417 0.59 -5.55 -17.41
N ASN A 418 -0.15 -5.30 -16.33
CA ASN A 418 0.35 -5.36 -14.96
C ASN A 418 1.65 -4.57 -14.75
N GLU A 419 1.70 -3.30 -15.17
CA GLU A 419 2.88 -2.46 -14.95
C GLU A 419 2.70 -1.58 -13.71
N ARG A 420 3.82 -1.27 -13.02
CA ARG A 420 3.83 -0.38 -11.85
C ARG A 420 3.65 1.09 -12.29
N LEU A 421 2.41 1.45 -12.58
CA LEU A 421 2.02 2.78 -13.02
C LEU A 421 0.82 3.23 -12.18
N PHE A 422 0.97 4.36 -11.51
CA PHE A 422 -0.13 5.02 -10.85
C PHE A 422 -1.06 5.69 -11.88
N PHE A 423 -2.32 5.88 -11.48
CA PHE A 423 -3.41 6.25 -12.37
C PHE A 423 -3.08 7.44 -13.29
N GLU A 424 -2.57 8.56 -12.75
CA GLU A 424 -2.35 9.75 -13.58
C GLU A 424 -1.29 9.54 -14.66
N TYR A 425 -0.23 8.78 -14.37
CA TYR A 425 0.78 8.42 -15.38
C TYR A 425 0.22 7.41 -16.39
N ALA A 426 -0.52 6.40 -15.91
CA ALA A 426 -1.14 5.41 -16.78
C ALA A 426 -2.20 6.01 -17.72
N LEU A 427 -2.94 7.04 -17.27
CA LEU A 427 -3.90 7.78 -18.08
C LEU A 427 -3.22 8.59 -19.17
N ALA A 428 -2.09 9.24 -18.87
CA ALA A 428 -1.29 9.90 -19.90
C ALA A 428 -0.78 8.91 -20.93
N LEU A 429 -0.27 7.75 -20.51
CA LEU A 429 0.18 6.70 -21.43
C LEU A 429 -0.95 6.10 -22.28
N ALA A 430 -2.11 5.82 -21.67
CA ALA A 430 -3.29 5.34 -22.38
C ALA A 430 -3.77 6.35 -23.44
N SER A 431 -3.73 7.63 -23.09
CA SER A 431 -4.07 8.73 -24.01
C SER A 431 -3.06 8.82 -25.16
N ALA A 432 -1.77 8.58 -24.92
CA ALA A 432 -0.77 8.49 -25.98
C ALA A 432 -1.06 7.35 -26.97
N TYR A 433 -1.48 6.18 -26.46
CA TYR A 433 -1.93 5.07 -27.30
C TYR A 433 -3.20 5.42 -28.07
N ALA A 434 -4.16 6.11 -27.47
CA ALA A 434 -5.36 6.57 -28.18
C ALA A 434 -5.00 7.46 -29.36
N VAL A 435 -4.11 8.45 -29.18
CA VAL A 435 -3.61 9.30 -30.28
C VAL A 435 -2.90 8.46 -31.35
N SER A 436 -2.07 7.49 -30.95
CA SER A 436 -1.33 6.64 -31.89
C SER A 436 -2.25 5.78 -32.79
N MET A 437 -3.46 5.47 -32.31
CA MET A 437 -4.45 4.66 -32.98
C MET A 437 -5.58 5.49 -33.60
N ASP A 438 -5.45 6.82 -33.61
CA ASP A 438 -6.47 7.76 -34.10
C ASP A 438 -7.84 7.59 -33.39
N LEU A 439 -7.79 7.37 -32.07
CA LEU A 439 -8.96 7.26 -31.19
C LEU A 439 -9.13 8.53 -30.36
N GLU A 440 -10.39 8.91 -30.14
CA GLU A 440 -10.73 10.16 -29.43
C GLU A 440 -10.95 9.98 -27.93
N ALA A 441 -10.94 8.74 -27.42
CA ALA A 441 -11.37 8.47 -26.04
C ALA A 441 -10.55 7.38 -25.34
N VAL A 442 -10.36 7.62 -24.05
CA VAL A 442 -9.92 6.61 -23.06
C VAL A 442 -11.08 6.37 -22.10
N VAL A 443 -11.43 5.10 -21.92
CA VAL A 443 -12.34 4.65 -20.86
C VAL A 443 -11.49 4.09 -19.73
N TYR A 444 -11.77 4.45 -18.49
CA TYR A 444 -11.00 3.96 -17.35
C TYR A 444 -11.86 3.35 -16.25
N GLU A 445 -11.23 2.48 -15.48
CA GLU A 445 -11.77 1.88 -14.26
C GLU A 445 -10.69 1.87 -13.17
N LYS A 446 -11.08 2.27 -11.96
CA LYS A 446 -10.24 2.16 -10.77
C LYS A 446 -10.75 1.03 -9.89
N ASN A 447 -9.93 0.00 -9.72
CA ASN A 447 -10.21 -1.04 -8.74
C ASN A 447 -9.68 -0.59 -7.37
N GLU A 448 -10.64 -0.31 -6.48
CA GLU A 448 -10.39 0.31 -5.18
C GLU A 448 -10.43 -0.69 -4.02
N ARG A 449 -10.41 -1.99 -4.33
CA ARG A 449 -10.48 -3.05 -3.30
C ARG A 449 -9.46 -2.87 -2.18
N TYR A 450 -8.28 -2.37 -2.50
CA TYR A 450 -7.18 -2.15 -1.57
C TYR A 450 -6.81 -0.67 -1.43
N ALA A 451 -7.63 0.24 -1.95
CA ALA A 451 -7.36 1.67 -1.94
C ALA A 451 -7.44 2.26 -0.53
N TRP A 452 -6.72 3.36 -0.33
CA TRP A 452 -6.76 4.13 0.90
C TRP A 452 -7.99 5.07 0.95
N MET A 453 -9.04 4.61 1.63
CA MET A 453 -10.35 5.27 1.73
C MET A 453 -10.62 5.90 3.10
#